data_AF-A0A1I1I7B3-F1
#
_entry.id   AF-A0A1I1I7B3-F1
#
_cell.length_a   1.000
_cell.length_b   1.000
_cell.length_c   1.000
_cell.angle_alpha   90.00
_cell.angle_beta   90.00
_cell.angle_gamma   90.00
#
_symmetry.space_group_name_H-M   'P 1'
#
loop_
_entity.id
_entity.type
_entity.pdbx_description
1 polymer ?
#
loop_
_entity_poly.entity_id
_entity_poly.type
_entity_poly.pdbx_seq_one_letter_code
_entity_poly.pdbx_strand_id
1 'polypeptide(L)'
;MPLELGVFIGAKRYGGPRHSEKRALILDTVPYRYQRFISDIAGQDIQYHNGNIVEAITKTASWLRNKSRRTTVPGGAAIATEYAEFQAALPTILHGLGLQEHEVTFSDYLALIESYITE
;
A
#
# COMPACT_ATOMS: atom_id res chain seq x y z
N MET A 1 4.72 8.96 -8.68
CA MET A 1 5.96 9.26 -9.40
C MET A 1 6.15 8.26 -10.55
N PRO A 2 6.03 8.68 -11.81
CA PRO A 2 6.11 7.79 -12.98
C PRO A 2 7.47 7.10 -13.16
N LEU A 3 8.55 7.82 -12.86
CA LEU A 3 9.93 7.40 -13.15
C LEU A 3 10.32 6.12 -12.41
N GLU A 4 9.99 6.02 -11.13
CA GLU A 4 10.32 4.86 -10.28
C GLU A 4 9.58 3.59 -10.73
N LEU A 5 8.31 3.74 -11.13
CA LEU A 5 7.53 2.63 -11.67
C LEU A 5 8.12 2.13 -13.00
N GLY A 6 8.54 3.05 -13.87
CA GLY A 6 9.24 2.71 -15.12
C GLY A 6 10.52 1.91 -14.88
N VAL A 7 11.35 2.33 -13.91
CA VAL A 7 12.57 1.59 -13.51
C VAL A 7 12.22 0.21 -12.96
N PHE A 8 11.17 0.09 -12.15
CA PHE A 8 10.74 -1.21 -11.61
C PHE A 8 10.31 -2.17 -12.73
N ILE A 9 9.51 -1.69 -13.69
CA ILE A 9 9.04 -2.47 -14.85
C ILE A 9 10.21 -2.84 -15.76
N GLY A 10 11.11 -1.88 -16.04
CA GLY A 10 12.31 -2.10 -16.83
C GLY A 10 13.22 -3.15 -16.21
N ALA A 11 13.47 -3.06 -14.90
CA ALA A 11 14.22 -4.07 -14.16
C ALA A 11 13.55 -5.44 -14.25
N LYS A 12 12.22 -5.52 -14.13
CA LYS A 12 11.51 -6.79 -14.29
C LYS A 12 11.71 -7.41 -15.68
N ARG A 13 11.71 -6.60 -16.74
CA ARG A 13 11.84 -7.08 -18.11
C ARG A 13 13.27 -7.43 -18.50
N TYR A 14 14.25 -6.67 -18.01
CA TYR A 14 15.63 -6.73 -18.50
C TYR A 14 16.68 -7.08 -17.44
N GLY A 15 16.32 -7.10 -16.15
CA GLY A 15 17.24 -7.28 -15.03
C GLY A 15 17.62 -8.73 -14.69
N GLY A 16 17.33 -9.69 -15.56
CA GLY A 16 17.66 -11.11 -15.37
C GLY A 16 16.72 -11.87 -14.41
N PRO A 17 17.07 -13.13 -14.04
CA PRO A 17 16.15 -14.07 -13.38
C PRO A 17 15.57 -13.57 -12.06
N ARG A 18 16.39 -12.93 -11.21
CA ARG A 18 15.91 -12.37 -9.93
C ARG A 18 14.84 -11.30 -10.12
N HIS A 19 14.94 -10.51 -11.20
CA HIS A 19 14.03 -9.39 -11.41
C HIS A 19 12.77 -9.81 -12.19
N SER A 20 12.84 -10.84 -13.03
CA SER A 20 11.69 -11.31 -13.81
C SER A 20 10.52 -11.81 -12.93
N GLU A 21 10.84 -12.27 -11.72
CA GLU A 21 9.86 -12.72 -10.71
C GLU A 21 9.09 -11.57 -10.03
N LYS A 22 9.53 -10.32 -10.21
CA LYS A 22 8.91 -9.16 -9.55
C LYS A 22 7.41 -9.07 -9.85
N ARG A 23 6.64 -8.82 -8.80
CA ARG A 23 5.20 -8.53 -8.86
C ARG A 23 4.97 -7.09 -8.43
N ALA A 24 4.05 -6.40 -9.11
CA ALA A 24 3.62 -5.07 -8.73
C ALA A 24 2.08 -5.01 -8.70
N LEU A 25 1.57 -4.24 -7.76
CA LEU A 25 0.21 -3.73 -7.74
C LEU A 25 0.30 -2.25 -8.08
N ILE A 26 -0.53 -1.79 -9.02
CA ILE A 26 -0.63 -0.37 -9.36
C ILE A 26 -1.99 0.12 -8.87
N LEU A 27 -1.98 1.05 -7.93
CA LEU A 27 -3.17 1.71 -7.40
C LEU A 27 -3.25 3.14 -7.91
N ASP A 28 -4.44 3.57 -8.32
CA ASP A 28 -4.73 4.96 -8.62
C ASP A 28 -6.04 5.41 -7.96
N THR A 29 -6.07 6.66 -7.53
CA THR A 29 -7.26 7.34 -7.02
C THR A 29 -8.29 7.62 -8.11
N VAL A 30 -7.88 7.78 -9.38
CA VAL A 30 -8.78 8.23 -10.45
C VAL A 30 -8.70 7.31 -11.67
N PRO A 31 -9.83 6.79 -12.18
CA PRO A 31 -9.88 6.01 -13.41
C PRO A 31 -9.19 6.70 -14.58
N TYR A 32 -8.35 5.95 -15.31
CA TYR A 32 -7.70 6.39 -16.55
C TYR A 32 -6.79 7.62 -16.45
N ARG A 33 -6.49 8.14 -15.25
CA ARG A 33 -5.60 9.29 -15.07
C ARG A 33 -4.20 9.07 -15.64
N TYR A 34 -3.73 7.82 -15.66
CA TYR A 34 -2.46 7.44 -16.28
C TYR A 34 -2.37 7.81 -17.77
N GLN A 35 -3.49 7.88 -18.50
CA GLN A 35 -3.47 8.26 -19.93
C GLN A 35 -2.94 9.67 -20.16
N ARG A 36 -3.03 10.55 -19.16
CA ARG A 36 -2.57 11.94 -19.26
C ARG A 36 -1.08 12.13 -19.00
N PHE A 37 -0.47 11.24 -18.21
CA PHE A 37 0.87 11.48 -17.65
C PHE A 37 1.83 10.30 -17.80
N ILE A 38 1.32 9.08 -18.02
CA ILE A 38 2.07 7.82 -18.04
C ILE A 38 1.35 6.80 -18.94
N SER A 39 1.14 7.10 -20.22
CA SER A 39 0.44 6.20 -21.13
C SER A 39 1.12 4.83 -21.29
N ASP A 40 2.43 4.74 -21.04
CA ASP A 40 3.24 3.52 -21.22
C ASP A 40 2.83 2.37 -20.29
N ILE A 41 2.11 2.66 -19.19
CA ILE A 41 1.55 1.61 -18.32
C ILE A 41 0.15 1.15 -18.78
N ALA A 42 -0.34 1.63 -19.92
CA ALA A 42 -1.54 1.10 -20.55
C ALA A 42 -1.42 -0.42 -20.76
N GLY A 43 -2.49 -1.15 -20.46
CA GLY A 43 -2.51 -2.61 -20.51
C GLY A 43 -1.94 -3.29 -19.26
N GLN A 44 -1.42 -2.55 -18.27
CA GLN A 44 -1.26 -3.09 -16.92
C GLN A 44 -2.61 -3.15 -16.20
N ASP A 45 -2.76 -4.10 -15.28
CA ASP A 45 -3.95 -4.23 -14.42
C ASP A 45 -3.93 -3.16 -13.30
N ILE A 46 -4.36 -1.95 -13.66
CA ILE A 46 -4.43 -0.81 -12.76
C ILE A 46 -5.71 -0.88 -11.95
N GLN A 47 -5.57 -0.83 -10.62
CA GLN A 47 -6.67 -0.93 -9.68
C GLN A 47 -7.04 0.45 -9.15
N TYR A 48 -8.29 0.87 -9.33
CA TYR A 48 -8.77 2.17 -8.87
C TYR A 48 -9.42 2.09 -7.49
N HIS A 49 -9.13 3.01 -6.59
CA HIS A 49 -9.70 3.02 -5.23
C HIS A 49 -10.42 4.32 -4.87
N ASN A 50 -10.61 5.24 -5.82
CA ASN A 50 -11.41 6.46 -5.65
C ASN A 50 -11.03 7.37 -4.47
N GLY A 51 -9.78 7.28 -3.98
CA GLY A 51 -9.37 7.96 -2.74
C GLY A 51 -9.94 7.34 -1.45
N ASN A 52 -10.67 6.24 -1.55
CA ASN A 52 -11.21 5.49 -0.42
C ASN A 52 -10.14 4.53 0.14
N ILE A 53 -9.86 4.67 1.43
CA ILE A 53 -8.84 3.88 2.15
C ILE A 53 -9.26 2.41 2.28
N VAL A 54 -10.53 2.14 2.58
CA VAL A 54 -11.05 0.76 2.71
C VAL A 54 -10.97 0.01 1.38
N GLU A 55 -11.25 0.68 0.26
CA GLU A 55 -11.06 0.09 -1.08
C GLU A 55 -9.58 -0.20 -1.36
N ALA A 56 -8.68 0.71 -1.01
CA ALA A 56 -7.24 0.52 -1.19
C ALA A 56 -6.72 -0.67 -0.36
N ILE A 57 -7.13 -0.78 0.90
CA ILE A 57 -6.83 -1.92 1.78
C ILE A 57 -7.37 -3.21 1.16
N THR A 58 -8.63 -3.21 0.74
CA THR A 58 -9.29 -4.39 0.19
C THR A 58 -8.61 -4.89 -1.09
N LYS A 59 -8.27 -3.98 -2.01
CA LYS A 59 -7.54 -4.30 -3.24
C LYS A 59 -6.14 -4.82 -2.95
N THR A 60 -5.42 -4.20 -2.02
CA THR A 60 -4.08 -4.63 -1.60
C THR A 60 -4.11 -6.02 -0.99
N ALA A 61 -4.98 -6.27 -0.02
CA ALA A 61 -5.12 -7.57 0.63
C ALA A 61 -5.51 -8.67 -0.38
N SER A 62 -6.45 -8.37 -1.29
CA SER A 62 -6.88 -9.31 -2.32
C SER A 62 -5.79 -9.63 -3.33
N TRP A 63 -5.00 -8.62 -3.71
CA TRP A 63 -3.84 -8.81 -4.57
C TRP A 63 -2.76 -9.65 -3.88
N LEU A 64 -2.46 -9.37 -2.60
CA LEU A 64 -1.48 -10.13 -1.82
C LEU A 64 -1.88 -11.60 -1.69
N ARG A 65 -3.14 -11.90 -1.37
CA ARG A 65 -3.65 -13.29 -1.32
C ARG A 65 -3.48 -13.99 -2.67
N ASN A 66 -3.88 -13.34 -3.75
CA ASN A 66 -3.78 -13.90 -5.11
C ASN A 66 -2.34 -14.12 -5.58
N LYS A 67 -1.42 -13.17 -5.31
CA LYS A 67 -0.05 -13.23 -5.83
C LYS A 67 0.90 -14.03 -4.96
N SER A 68 0.76 -13.96 -3.63
CA SER A 68 1.67 -14.65 -2.71
C SER A 68 1.30 -16.12 -2.48
N ARG A 69 0.04 -16.51 -2.74
CA ARG A 69 -0.53 -17.83 -2.38
C ARG A 69 -0.46 -18.16 -0.88
N ARG A 70 -0.15 -17.17 -0.04
CA ARG A 70 -0.14 -17.32 1.42
C ARG A 70 -1.57 -17.35 1.94
N THR A 71 -1.87 -18.34 2.77
CA THR A 71 -3.15 -18.44 3.50
C THR A 71 -3.19 -17.55 4.75
N THR A 72 -2.04 -16.97 5.13
CA THR A 72 -1.90 -16.13 6.33
C THR A 72 -2.27 -14.66 6.10
N VAL A 73 -2.49 -14.23 4.85
CA VAL A 73 -2.85 -12.84 4.56
C VAL A 73 -4.35 -12.65 4.88
N PRO A 74 -4.72 -11.78 5.82
CA PRO A 74 -6.12 -11.61 6.20
C PRO A 74 -7.00 -11.03 5.07
N GLY A 75 -8.31 -11.08 5.30
CA GLY A 75 -9.31 -10.42 4.47
C GLY A 75 -9.15 -8.89 4.48
N GLY A 76 -9.57 -8.24 3.40
CA GLY A 76 -9.54 -6.77 3.33
C GLY A 76 -10.36 -6.11 4.44
N ALA A 77 -11.52 -6.68 4.77
CA ALA A 77 -12.37 -6.23 5.86
C ALA A 77 -11.67 -6.31 7.23
N ALA A 78 -10.99 -7.42 7.52
CA ALA A 78 -10.27 -7.60 8.79
C ALA A 78 -9.16 -6.54 8.94
N ILE A 79 -8.38 -6.31 7.88
CA ILE A 79 -7.32 -5.28 7.90
C ILE A 79 -7.92 -3.88 7.99
N ALA A 80 -9.07 -3.63 7.38
CA ALA A 80 -9.74 -2.33 7.46
C ALA A 80 -10.29 -2.05 8.86
N THR A 81 -10.82 -3.07 9.56
CA THR A 81 -11.21 -2.97 10.97
C THR A 81 -10.01 -2.65 11.84
N GLU A 82 -8.93 -3.43 11.73
CA GLU A 82 -7.69 -3.21 12.50
C GLU A 82 -7.11 -1.80 12.25
N TYR A 83 -7.11 -1.36 11.00
CA TYR A 83 -6.69 -0.01 10.64
C TYR A 83 -7.56 1.06 11.33
N ALA A 84 -8.87 0.88 11.37
CA ALA A 84 -9.77 1.83 12.03
C ALA A 84 -9.56 1.85 13.56
N GLU A 85 -9.32 0.70 14.17
CA GLU A 85 -9.00 0.56 15.60
C GLU A 85 -7.68 1.25 15.94
N PHE A 86 -6.63 1.03 15.14
CA PHE A 86 -5.37 1.74 15.26
C PHE A 86 -5.54 3.27 15.14
N GLN A 87 -6.29 3.75 14.14
CA GLN A 87 -6.55 5.17 13.96
C GLN A 87 -7.30 5.78 15.16
N ALA A 88 -8.21 5.02 15.79
CA ALA A 88 -8.90 5.47 16.99
C ALA A 88 -7.99 5.49 18.23
N ALA A 89 -7.02 4.58 18.31
CA ALA A 89 -6.04 4.51 19.40
C ALA A 89 -4.91 5.55 19.26
N LEU A 90 -4.58 5.93 18.02
CA LEU A 90 -3.43 6.77 17.68
C LEU A 90 -3.35 8.07 18.51
N PRO A 91 -4.40 8.88 18.68
CA PRO A 91 -4.32 10.10 19.48
C PRO A 91 -3.89 9.85 20.94
N THR A 92 -4.34 8.76 21.54
CA THR A 92 -3.97 8.37 22.92
C THR A 92 -2.51 7.95 22.99
N ILE A 93 -2.04 7.18 22.00
CA ILE A 93 -0.63 6.76 21.89
C ILE A 93 0.27 7.99 21.75
N LEU A 94 -0.09 8.92 20.86
CA LEU A 94 0.66 10.16 20.66
C LEU A 94 0.71 11.03 21.91
N HIS A 95 -0.42 11.18 22.61
CA HIS A 95 -0.47 11.90 23.88
C HIS A 95 0.45 11.25 24.94
N GLY A 96 0.49 9.92 25.02
CA GLY A 96 1.39 9.19 25.92
C GLY A 96 2.87 9.41 25.61
N LEU A 97 3.21 9.68 24.36
CA LEU A 97 4.57 10.01 23.91
C LEU A 97 4.88 11.51 23.93
N GLY A 98 3.91 12.36 24.29
CA GLY A 98 4.06 13.81 24.26
C GLY A 98 4.17 14.40 22.85
N LEU A 99 3.65 13.71 21.83
CA LEU A 99 3.67 14.12 20.43
C LEU A 99 2.31 14.64 19.97
N GLN A 100 2.31 15.63 19.07
CA GLN A 100 1.15 16.04 18.30
C GLN A 100 1.15 15.38 16.92
N GLU A 101 -0.03 15.18 16.31
CA GLU A 101 -0.15 14.53 14.99
C GLU A 101 0.73 15.15 13.91
N HIS A 102 0.91 16.48 13.91
CA HIS A 102 1.71 17.18 12.90
C HIS A 102 3.23 17.05 13.10
N GLU A 103 3.67 16.53 14.25
CA GLU A 103 5.08 16.27 14.56
C GLU A 103 5.49 14.85 14.19
N VAL A 104 4.52 13.95 13.97
CA VAL A 104 4.75 12.54 13.66
C VAL A 104 5.39 12.41 12.29
N THR A 105 6.63 11.94 12.26
CA THR A 105 7.29 11.59 11.00
C THR A 105 6.81 10.24 10.49
N PHE A 106 7.10 9.94 9.22
CA PHE A 106 6.83 8.61 8.67
C PHE A 106 7.56 7.49 9.45
N SER A 107 8.77 7.76 9.95
CA SER A 107 9.53 6.81 10.75
C SER A 107 8.88 6.53 12.10
N ASP A 108 8.36 7.58 12.76
CA ASP A 108 7.61 7.42 14.01
C ASP A 108 6.35 6.60 13.77
N TYR A 109 5.61 6.91 12.70
CA TYR A 109 4.39 6.21 12.34
C TYR A 109 4.62 4.71 12.08
N LEU A 110 5.74 4.34 11.44
CA LEU A 110 6.12 2.93 11.27
C LEU A 110 6.41 2.24 12.61
N ALA A 111 7.19 2.88 13.47
CA ALA A 111 7.53 2.32 14.79
C ALA A 111 6.27 2.11 15.66
N LEU A 112 5.32 3.07 15.60
CA LEU A 112 4.04 2.97 16.29
C LEU A 112 3.20 1.79 15.80
N ILE A 113 3.09 1.62 14.48
CA ILE A 113 2.35 0.50 13.89
C ILE A 113 3.01 -0.84 14.24
N GLU A 114 4.34 -0.94 14.17
CA GLU A 114 5.06 -2.16 14.54
C GLU A 114 4.83 -2.53 16.00
N SER A 115 4.87 -1.55 16.91
CA SER A 115 4.54 -1.75 18.33
C SER A 115 3.10 -2.23 18.51
N TYR A 116 2.15 -1.55 17.87
CA TYR A 116 0.71 -1.86 17.98
C TYR A 116 0.36 -3.27 17.49
N ILE A 117 0.99 -3.75 16.40
CA ILE A 117 0.71 -5.09 15.85
C ILE A 117 1.37 -6.21 16.69
N THR A 118 2.34 -5.88 17.54
CA THR A 118 3.12 -6.86 18.31
C THR A 118 2.62 -7.03 19.76
N GLU A 119 1.82 -6.09 20.27
CA GLU A 119 1.10 -6.19 21.55
C GLU A 119 -0.08 -7.18 21.49
#